data_AF-A0A967C3S9-F1
#
_entry.id   AF-A0A967C3S9-F1
#
_cell.length_a   1.000
_cell.length_b   1.000
_cell.length_c   1.000
_cell.angle_alpha   90.00
_cell.angle_beta   90.00
_cell.angle_gamma   90.00
#
_symmetry.space_group_name_H-M   'P 1'
#
loop_
_entity.id
_entity.type
_entity.pdbx_description
1 polymer ?
#
loop_
_entity_poly.entity_id
_entity_poly.type
_entity_poly.pdbx_seq_one_letter_code
_entity_poly.pdbx_strand_id
1 'polypeptide(L)'
;MRSVSVVSALLLVVVMVSPAAAQEDTTSGPYRSVRIVPGDGTTLSWAGRHYAGSLEVTSASDGLVLLDHVGVDDYLLGIQEVPFSWPEAALRAQAVAARTYLAWTLARGRGGAGKTYGFDICASSACQVYGGLDQVASPSGKRWEAAVKSTSGDVLLYEGRPALAMYSSTTGGRTRNYEDVYEGRSPIPYLRAVPSPGEESAFAEWRYEVRGSVLEDVLEDAGLIKGLLSDVVVTETEDGDGPWMVEIRSREGTTRLTATEFRGVMNRWGPRAHPEAFPAFRPGGGRYPQTVLSPTFDVRKQWHFPDSFRSGYIDVYPVYEFEGHGWGHMVGMSQYGAKAMAEAGNDYGRILSHYYSGLIPESADDLLPETITVGLDWKEQTLRISADGPVSVIVDGQTIAVDAIGSWRFTYGGGVMLTPPEGFGLPPTVCNVPEMITGASGRSLLVSVTVTAPARVRLVVFRGAQVVTETPWKAREAGPVSLIWDGTVAGVTAPPGPYRLMIEARNSEGSATVFLTAVVAD
;
A
#
# COMPACT_ATOMS: atom_id res chain seq x y z
N MET A 1 -5.37 -64.19 73.18
CA MET A 1 -5.30 -65.18 72.09
C MET A 1 -6.43 -64.88 71.10
N ARG A 2 -6.07 -64.58 69.85
CA ARG A 2 -6.91 -64.52 68.61
C ARG A 2 -8.03 -63.46 68.60
N SER A 3 -8.24 -62.64 67.58
CA SER A 3 -7.64 -62.42 66.25
C SER A 3 -8.20 -61.08 65.74
N VAL A 4 -7.34 -60.22 65.19
CA VAL A 4 -7.71 -58.95 64.58
C VAL A 4 -8.06 -59.20 63.11
N SER A 5 -9.25 -58.79 62.68
CA SER A 5 -9.63 -58.65 61.27
C SER A 5 -9.92 -57.17 61.01
N VAL A 6 -8.97 -56.47 60.37
CA VAL A 6 -9.19 -55.13 59.83
C VAL A 6 -9.69 -55.32 58.40
N VAL A 7 -10.94 -54.95 58.15
CA VAL A 7 -11.50 -54.80 56.80
C VAL A 7 -11.28 -53.34 56.39
N SER A 8 -10.35 -53.13 55.45
CA SER A 8 -10.14 -51.83 54.82
C SER A 8 -11.28 -51.54 53.85
N ALA A 9 -12.15 -50.58 54.18
CA ALA A 9 -13.11 -50.02 53.24
C ALA A 9 -12.41 -48.92 52.42
N LEU A 10 -12.19 -49.20 51.14
CA LEU A 10 -11.68 -48.23 50.16
C LEU A 10 -12.81 -47.24 49.83
N LEU A 11 -12.72 -46.01 50.32
CA LEU A 11 -13.67 -44.95 49.98
C LEU A 11 -13.27 -44.36 48.62
N LEU A 12 -13.95 -44.79 47.55
CA LEU A 12 -13.78 -44.22 46.20
C LEU A 12 -14.51 -42.88 46.14
N VAL A 13 -13.79 -41.77 46.35
CA VAL A 13 -14.31 -40.43 46.08
C VAL A 13 -14.30 -40.23 44.55
N VAL A 14 -15.44 -40.48 43.92
CA VAL A 14 -15.67 -40.06 42.53
C VAL A 14 -15.88 -38.55 42.56
N VAL A 15 -14.82 -37.79 42.31
CA VAL A 15 -14.95 -36.37 41.96
C VAL A 15 -15.63 -36.34 40.60
N MET A 16 -16.94 -36.07 40.60
CA MET A 16 -17.64 -35.70 39.39
C MET A 16 -17.07 -34.35 38.94
N VAL A 17 -16.09 -34.41 38.04
CA VAL A 17 -15.69 -33.25 37.24
C VAL A 17 -16.92 -32.91 36.43
N SER A 18 -17.63 -31.86 36.82
CA SER A 18 -18.64 -31.25 35.97
C SER A 18 -17.98 -31.02 34.61
N PRO A 19 -18.60 -31.45 33.49
CA PRO A 19 -18.06 -31.10 32.20
C PRO A 19 -17.91 -29.59 32.17
N ALA A 20 -16.70 -29.13 31.87
CA ALA A 20 -16.42 -27.73 31.60
C ALA A 20 -17.58 -27.21 30.75
N ALA A 21 -18.25 -26.15 31.23
CA ALA A 21 -19.19 -25.40 30.43
C ALA A 21 -18.52 -25.22 29.06
N ALA A 22 -19.18 -25.73 28.01
CA ALA A 22 -18.72 -25.59 26.65
C ALA A 22 -18.37 -24.12 26.46
N GLN A 23 -17.07 -23.83 26.31
CA GLN A 23 -16.61 -22.53 25.88
C GLN A 23 -17.26 -22.34 24.52
N GLU A 24 -18.28 -21.48 24.45
CA GLU A 24 -18.90 -21.11 23.19
C GLU A 24 -17.77 -20.80 22.21
N ASP A 25 -17.87 -21.30 20.98
CA ASP A 25 -16.92 -21.04 19.91
C ASP A 25 -17.03 -19.54 19.53
N THR A 26 -16.46 -18.67 20.38
CA THR A 26 -16.44 -17.21 20.21
C THR A 26 -15.49 -16.77 19.10
N THR A 27 -15.12 -17.68 18.19
CA THR A 27 -14.30 -17.39 17.01
C THR A 27 -15.03 -17.60 15.69
N SER A 28 -16.19 -18.24 15.65
CA SER A 28 -17.01 -18.32 14.45
C SER A 28 -18.09 -17.24 14.46
N GLY A 29 -17.91 -16.20 13.63
CA GLY A 29 -18.85 -15.09 13.45
C GLY A 29 -20.22 -15.51 12.88
N PRO A 30 -21.00 -14.57 12.31
CA PRO A 30 -20.55 -13.31 11.75
C PRO A 30 -20.46 -12.16 12.77
N TYR A 31 -19.29 -11.53 12.84
CA TYR A 31 -19.06 -10.27 13.58
C TYR A 31 -19.33 -9.05 12.71
N ARG A 32 -19.58 -7.89 13.32
CA ARG A 32 -19.67 -6.62 12.59
C ARG A 32 -18.30 -6.08 12.24
N SER A 33 -17.36 -6.16 13.18
CA SER A 33 -15.96 -5.81 12.93
C SER A 33 -14.97 -6.59 13.80
N VAL A 34 -13.77 -6.76 13.25
CA VAL A 34 -12.62 -7.31 13.96
C VAL A 34 -11.42 -6.42 13.71
N ARG A 35 -10.82 -5.88 14.77
CA ARG A 35 -9.65 -5.01 14.71
C ARG A 35 -8.45 -5.71 15.34
N ILE A 36 -7.34 -5.71 14.60
CA ILE A 36 -6.03 -6.14 15.04
C ILE A 36 -5.23 -4.88 15.39
N VAL A 37 -4.83 -4.76 16.65
CA VAL A 37 -4.08 -3.60 17.15
C VAL A 37 -2.64 -4.03 17.42
N PRO A 38 -1.63 -3.40 16.79
CA PRO A 38 -0.24 -3.75 17.05
C PRO A 38 0.16 -3.33 18.48
N GLY A 39 0.97 -4.16 19.14
CA GLY A 39 1.67 -3.74 20.36
C GLY A 39 2.88 -2.86 20.05
N ASP A 40 3.55 -2.36 21.09
CA ASP A 40 4.74 -1.51 20.93
C ASP A 40 5.81 -2.18 20.07
N GLY A 41 6.29 -1.45 19.05
CA GLY A 41 7.31 -1.95 18.11
C GLY A 41 6.83 -3.07 17.19
N THR A 42 5.53 -3.34 17.12
CA THR A 42 4.92 -4.31 16.21
C THR A 42 4.39 -3.59 14.97
N THR A 43 4.56 -4.23 13.82
CA THR A 43 3.99 -3.77 12.55
C THR A 43 3.03 -4.83 12.03
N LEU A 44 1.87 -4.38 11.54
CA LEU A 44 0.91 -5.27 10.89
C LEU A 44 1.24 -5.40 9.40
N SER A 45 0.94 -6.55 8.80
CA SER A 45 1.14 -6.76 7.38
C SER A 45 -0.06 -7.37 6.67
N TRP A 46 -0.29 -6.90 5.45
CA TRP A 46 -1.31 -7.36 4.53
C TRP A 46 -0.81 -7.20 3.09
N ALA A 47 -1.08 -8.19 2.23
CA ALA A 47 -0.67 -8.21 0.82
C ALA A 47 0.83 -7.90 0.59
N GLY A 48 1.70 -8.29 1.54
CA GLY A 48 3.14 -8.05 1.47
C GLY A 48 3.59 -6.65 1.89
N ARG A 49 2.68 -5.78 2.35
CA ARG A 49 2.95 -4.42 2.84
C ARG A 49 2.84 -4.32 4.35
N HIS A 50 3.59 -3.40 4.94
CA HIS A 50 3.60 -3.15 6.39
C HIS A 50 2.91 -1.84 6.78
N TYR A 51 2.14 -1.86 7.87
CA TYR A 51 1.29 -0.76 8.34
C TYR A 51 1.55 -0.46 9.81
N ALA A 52 1.65 0.83 10.14
CA ALA A 52 1.87 1.33 11.50
C ALA A 52 0.61 1.30 12.36
N GLY A 53 -0.55 1.50 11.72
CA GLY A 53 -1.84 1.60 12.37
C GLY A 53 -2.44 0.25 12.77
N SER A 54 -3.65 0.31 13.32
CA SER A 54 -4.45 -0.89 13.56
C SER A 54 -5.26 -1.24 12.32
N LEU A 55 -5.27 -2.51 11.94
CA LEU A 55 -6.05 -2.99 10.81
C LEU A 55 -7.40 -3.50 11.28
N GLU A 56 -8.49 -2.94 10.75
CA GLU A 56 -9.86 -3.37 11.02
C GLU A 56 -10.49 -4.00 9.78
N VAL A 57 -11.07 -5.17 9.97
CA VAL A 57 -11.91 -5.84 8.97
C VAL A 57 -13.36 -5.61 9.36
N THR A 58 -14.12 -5.03 8.44
CA THR A 58 -15.58 -4.90 8.53
C THR A 58 -16.23 -5.62 7.35
N SER A 59 -17.56 -5.63 7.27
CA SER A 59 -18.30 -6.22 6.15
C SER A 59 -19.32 -5.24 5.58
N ALA A 60 -19.42 -5.22 4.26
CA ALA A 60 -20.51 -4.62 3.50
C ALA A 60 -21.37 -5.71 2.83
N SER A 61 -22.42 -5.33 2.10
CA SER A 61 -23.32 -6.28 1.42
C SER A 61 -22.62 -7.15 0.37
N ASP A 62 -21.51 -6.68 -0.19
CA ASP A 62 -20.79 -7.30 -1.30
C ASP A 62 -19.38 -7.80 -0.93
N GLY A 63 -19.02 -7.84 0.35
CA GLY A 63 -17.78 -8.47 0.83
C GLY A 63 -17.18 -7.81 2.08
N LEU A 64 -15.97 -8.22 2.42
CA LEU A 64 -15.15 -7.62 3.47
C LEU A 64 -14.59 -6.27 3.02
N VAL A 65 -14.34 -5.41 3.99
CA VAL A 65 -13.66 -4.13 3.84
C VAL A 65 -12.47 -4.12 4.79
N LEU A 66 -11.28 -3.80 4.28
CA LEU A 66 -10.06 -3.65 5.06
C LEU A 66 -9.77 -2.16 5.27
N LEU A 67 -9.65 -1.79 6.54
CA LEU A 67 -9.43 -0.43 7.01
C LEU A 67 -8.11 -0.36 7.78
N ASP A 68 -7.35 0.72 7.58
CA ASP A 68 -6.22 1.08 8.43
C ASP A 68 -6.58 2.32 9.26
N HIS A 69 -6.50 2.19 10.58
CA HIS A 69 -6.66 3.32 11.51
C HIS A 69 -5.29 3.76 11.97
N VAL A 70 -4.90 4.94 11.50
CA VAL A 70 -3.51 5.40 11.53
C VAL A 70 -3.45 6.88 11.88
N GLY A 71 -2.37 7.29 12.57
CA GLY A 71 -2.10 8.70 12.84
C GLY A 71 -1.84 9.48 11.56
N VAL A 72 -2.14 10.78 11.53
CA VAL A 72 -1.99 11.57 10.29
C VAL A 72 -0.55 11.57 9.76
N ASP A 73 0.44 11.77 10.62
CA ASP A 73 1.83 11.76 10.15
C ASP A 73 2.31 10.36 9.74
N ASP A 74 1.82 9.29 10.39
CA ASP A 74 2.11 7.90 9.98
C ASP A 74 1.45 7.55 8.64
N TYR A 75 0.26 8.11 8.37
CA TYR A 75 -0.36 8.04 7.05
C TYR A 75 0.52 8.73 5.99
N LEU A 76 1.00 9.94 6.29
CA LEU A 76 1.92 10.69 5.43
C LEU A 76 3.23 9.93 5.19
N LEU A 77 3.77 9.24 6.18
CA LEU A 77 4.94 8.36 6.00
C LEU A 77 4.68 7.26 4.96
N GLY A 78 3.46 6.74 4.87
CA GLY A 78 3.10 5.72 3.89
C GLY A 78 2.69 6.23 2.51
N ILE A 79 2.73 7.55 2.26
CA ILE A 79 2.49 8.13 0.92
C ILE A 79 3.66 7.83 -0.01
N GLN A 80 3.37 7.32 -1.21
CA GLN A 80 4.36 6.86 -2.19
C GLN A 80 4.16 7.55 -3.55
N GLU A 81 4.09 8.87 -3.53
CA GLU A 81 3.80 9.70 -4.70
C GLU A 81 5.05 10.12 -5.48
N VAL A 82 6.18 10.29 -4.79
CA VAL A 82 7.45 10.73 -5.37
C VAL A 82 8.62 9.88 -4.87
N PRO A 83 9.70 9.72 -5.66
CA PRO A 83 10.92 9.07 -5.19
C PRO A 83 11.54 9.78 -3.99
N PHE A 84 11.80 9.04 -2.91
CA PHE A 84 12.38 9.60 -1.67
C PHE A 84 13.83 10.09 -1.81
N SER A 85 14.47 9.85 -2.95
CA SER A 85 15.80 10.37 -3.29
C SER A 85 15.78 11.82 -3.79
N TRP A 86 14.59 12.38 -4.06
CA TRP A 86 14.42 13.75 -4.57
C TRP A 86 14.87 14.82 -3.57
N PRO A 87 15.16 16.05 -4.04
CA PRO A 87 15.58 17.16 -3.18
C PRO A 87 14.63 17.40 -2.01
N GLU A 88 15.16 17.80 -0.86
CA GLU A 88 14.40 17.98 0.39
C GLU A 88 13.19 18.92 0.22
N ALA A 89 13.37 20.06 -0.45
CA ALA A 89 12.29 21.01 -0.67
C ALA A 89 11.11 20.43 -1.47
N ALA A 90 11.40 19.56 -2.45
CA ALA A 90 10.35 18.86 -3.20
C ALA A 90 9.62 17.82 -2.33
N LEU A 91 10.34 17.08 -1.48
CA LEU A 91 9.73 16.14 -0.53
C LEU A 91 8.83 16.88 0.48
N ARG A 92 9.28 18.01 1.02
CA ARG A 92 8.50 18.85 1.95
C ARG A 92 7.26 19.43 1.27
N ALA A 93 7.37 19.91 0.04
CA ALA A 93 6.23 20.38 -0.74
C ALA A 93 5.21 19.25 -0.98
N GLN A 94 5.67 18.05 -1.35
CA GLN A 94 4.79 16.89 -1.52
C GLN A 94 4.08 16.50 -0.21
N ALA A 95 4.78 16.49 0.93
CA ALA A 95 4.20 16.18 2.23
C ALA A 95 3.08 17.17 2.61
N VAL A 96 3.32 18.48 2.45
CA VAL A 96 2.32 19.52 2.72
C VAL A 96 1.13 19.42 1.77
N ALA A 97 1.35 19.21 0.46
CA ALA A 97 0.26 19.03 -0.50
C ALA A 97 -0.60 17.79 -0.18
N ALA A 98 0.03 16.65 0.12
CA ALA A 98 -0.64 15.42 0.52
C ALA A 98 -1.47 15.60 1.81
N ARG A 99 -0.90 16.23 2.84
CA ARG A 99 -1.60 16.54 4.10
C ARG A 99 -2.76 17.51 3.90
N THR A 100 -2.57 18.52 3.07
CA THR A 100 -3.63 19.47 2.73
C THR A 100 -4.78 18.79 2.00
N TYR A 101 -4.50 17.91 1.03
CA TYR A 101 -5.54 17.16 0.34
C TYR A 101 -6.29 16.21 1.28
N LEU A 102 -5.60 15.59 2.25
CA LEU A 102 -6.24 14.82 3.32
C LEU A 102 -7.18 15.73 4.12
N ALA A 103 -6.70 16.86 4.64
CA ALA A 103 -7.51 17.81 5.41
C ALA A 103 -8.75 18.28 4.62
N TRP A 104 -8.59 18.60 3.34
CA TRP A 104 -9.71 18.95 2.45
C TRP A 104 -10.70 17.78 2.28
N THR A 105 -10.19 16.54 2.15
CA THR A 105 -11.02 15.34 2.04
C THR A 105 -11.83 15.08 3.31
N LEU A 106 -11.24 15.30 4.49
CA LEU A 106 -11.94 15.19 5.77
C LEU A 106 -13.02 16.27 5.92
N ALA A 107 -12.69 17.52 5.60
CA ALA A 107 -13.59 18.66 5.77
C ALA A 107 -14.88 18.56 4.94
N ARG A 108 -14.85 17.90 3.78
CA ARG A 108 -16.04 17.66 2.93
C ARG A 108 -16.86 16.43 3.34
N GLY A 109 -16.35 15.62 4.27
CA GLY A 109 -16.93 14.33 4.64
C GLY A 109 -16.76 13.24 3.58
N ARG A 110 -17.17 12.02 3.94
CA ARG A 110 -16.98 10.83 3.11
C ARG A 110 -17.79 10.90 1.81
N GLY A 111 -17.11 10.69 0.68
CA GLY A 111 -17.70 10.61 -0.65
C GLY A 111 -17.43 9.26 -1.32
N GLY A 112 -18.15 8.96 -2.40
CA GLY A 112 -17.93 7.77 -3.23
C GLY A 112 -17.83 6.47 -2.44
N ALA A 113 -16.78 5.69 -2.69
CA ALA A 113 -16.50 4.45 -1.99
C ALA A 113 -16.36 4.63 -0.46
N GLY A 114 -15.78 5.74 0.01
CA GLY A 114 -15.66 6.01 1.45
C GLY A 114 -17.01 6.15 2.15
N LYS A 115 -18.01 6.72 1.46
CA LYS A 115 -19.39 6.78 1.99
C LYS A 115 -20.03 5.39 2.07
N THR A 116 -19.75 4.53 1.11
CA THR A 116 -20.32 3.17 1.03
C THR A 116 -19.66 2.20 2.01
N TYR A 117 -18.33 2.23 2.12
CA TYR A 117 -17.55 1.26 2.88
C TYR A 117 -16.99 1.80 4.21
N GLY A 118 -17.27 3.06 4.55
CA GLY A 118 -17.03 3.59 5.89
C GLY A 118 -15.58 4.04 6.17
N PHE A 119 -14.90 4.64 5.20
CA PHE A 119 -13.55 5.19 5.36
C PHE A 119 -13.46 6.65 4.90
N ASP A 120 -12.42 7.35 5.35
CA ASP A 120 -12.22 8.78 5.11
C ASP A 120 -11.51 9.04 3.77
N ILE A 121 -10.48 8.24 3.48
CA ILE A 121 -9.68 8.33 2.25
C ILE A 121 -9.29 6.93 1.76
N CYS A 122 -9.12 6.74 0.45
CA CYS A 122 -8.71 5.47 -0.14
C CYS A 122 -7.19 5.39 -0.34
N ALA A 123 -6.63 4.18 -0.39
CA ALA A 123 -5.19 3.96 -0.54
C ALA A 123 -4.66 3.98 -1.99
N SER A 124 -5.52 4.20 -2.98
CA SER A 124 -5.18 4.15 -4.40
C SER A 124 -5.02 5.54 -5.02
N SER A 125 -4.54 5.58 -6.28
CA SER A 125 -4.40 6.81 -7.06
C SER A 125 -5.72 7.54 -7.35
N ALA A 126 -6.87 6.96 -7.00
CA ALA A 126 -8.14 7.68 -6.99
C ALA A 126 -8.20 8.75 -5.86
N CYS A 127 -7.38 8.57 -4.82
CA CYS A 127 -7.17 9.52 -3.73
C CYS A 127 -5.68 9.92 -3.71
N GLN A 128 -4.86 9.15 -2.99
CA GLN A 128 -3.40 9.26 -2.95
C GLN A 128 -2.82 7.85 -2.81
N VAL A 129 -1.65 7.60 -3.39
CA VAL A 129 -1.01 6.29 -3.30
C VAL A 129 -0.46 6.07 -1.90
N TYR A 130 -1.20 5.31 -1.09
CA TYR A 130 -0.83 4.90 0.26
C TYR A 130 -0.38 3.42 0.25
N GLY A 131 0.91 3.20 0.49
CA GLY A 131 1.52 1.87 0.41
C GLY A 131 2.07 1.35 1.74
N GLY A 132 1.79 2.03 2.86
CA GLY A 132 2.36 1.68 4.16
C GLY A 132 3.85 2.01 4.27
N LEU A 133 4.51 1.46 5.29
CA LEU A 133 5.84 1.86 5.74
C LEU A 133 7.02 1.31 4.92
N ASP A 134 6.77 0.39 3.98
CA ASP A 134 7.86 -0.34 3.29
C ASP A 134 8.86 0.57 2.58
N GLN A 135 8.38 1.62 1.91
CA GLN A 135 9.29 2.55 1.24
C GLN A 135 10.10 3.41 2.21
N VAL A 136 9.60 3.63 3.43
CA VAL A 136 10.32 4.35 4.50
C VAL A 136 11.51 3.53 4.99
N ALA A 137 11.45 2.20 4.90
CA ALA A 137 12.58 1.33 5.20
C ALA A 137 13.69 1.36 4.14
N SER A 138 13.49 2.04 3.01
CA SER A 138 14.51 2.17 1.96
C SER A 138 15.69 3.07 2.39
N PRO A 139 16.86 2.99 1.72
CA PRO A 139 18.00 3.87 2.02
C PRO A 139 17.69 5.37 1.97
N SER A 140 16.72 5.77 1.15
CA SER A 140 16.27 7.17 1.04
C SER A 140 15.08 7.50 1.94
N GLY A 141 14.47 6.51 2.60
CA GLY A 141 13.26 6.71 3.41
C GLY A 141 13.43 7.67 4.58
N LYS A 142 14.63 7.76 5.17
CA LYS A 142 14.95 8.76 6.20
C LYS A 142 14.78 10.21 5.71
N ARG A 143 14.95 10.47 4.41
CA ARG A 143 14.74 11.81 3.82
C ARG A 143 13.25 12.15 3.76
N TRP A 144 12.42 11.18 3.37
CA TRP A 144 10.97 11.32 3.41
C TRP A 144 10.46 11.49 4.84
N GLU A 145 10.93 10.66 5.76
CA GLU A 145 10.59 10.75 7.19
C GLU A 145 10.94 12.13 7.77
N ALA A 146 12.12 12.66 7.45
CA ALA A 146 12.53 14.01 7.85
C ALA A 146 11.64 15.09 7.21
N ALA A 147 11.23 14.94 5.95
CA ALA A 147 10.34 15.89 5.28
C ALA A 147 8.94 15.92 5.91
N VAL A 148 8.36 14.75 6.21
CA VAL A 148 7.05 14.63 6.89
C VAL A 148 7.13 15.26 8.28
N LYS A 149 8.14 14.90 9.09
CA LYS A 149 8.33 15.41 10.46
C LYS A 149 8.57 16.92 10.50
N SER A 150 9.41 17.44 9.61
CA SER A 150 9.76 18.86 9.56
C SER A 150 8.67 19.75 8.97
N THR A 151 7.58 19.17 8.50
CA THR A 151 6.37 19.86 8.01
C THR A 151 5.11 19.35 8.74
N SER A 152 5.27 18.72 9.90
CA SER A 152 4.14 18.27 10.71
C SER A 152 3.22 19.45 11.01
N GLY A 153 1.91 19.26 10.83
CA GLY A 153 0.91 20.32 10.99
C GLY A 153 0.75 21.29 9.82
N ASP A 154 1.75 21.43 8.93
CA ASP A 154 1.69 22.37 7.81
C ASP A 154 0.67 21.92 6.74
N VAL A 155 -0.25 22.82 6.39
CA VAL A 155 -1.21 22.70 5.28
C VAL A 155 -1.31 24.00 4.49
N LEU A 156 -1.98 23.98 3.34
CA LEU A 156 -2.39 25.20 2.62
C LEU A 156 -3.85 25.53 2.95
N LEU A 157 -4.09 26.78 3.36
CA LEU A 157 -5.43 27.28 3.65
C LEU A 157 -5.87 28.30 2.59
N TYR A 158 -7.13 28.25 2.19
CA TYR A 158 -7.78 29.30 1.42
C TYR A 158 -9.04 29.74 2.16
N GLU A 159 -9.12 31.04 2.49
CA GLU A 159 -10.22 31.60 3.29
C GLU A 159 -10.44 30.84 4.62
N GLY A 160 -9.34 30.44 5.27
CA GLY A 160 -9.36 29.73 6.56
C GLY A 160 -9.81 28.26 6.49
N ARG A 161 -9.96 27.68 5.29
CA ARG A 161 -10.31 26.26 5.09
C ARG A 161 -9.19 25.53 4.35
N PRO A 162 -8.99 24.22 4.58
CA PRO A 162 -8.04 23.43 3.81
C PRO A 162 -8.29 23.58 2.30
N ALA A 163 -7.25 23.96 1.57
CA ALA A 163 -7.31 24.11 0.12
C ALA A 163 -7.37 22.74 -0.58
N LEU A 164 -8.01 22.66 -1.74
CA LEU A 164 -7.90 21.48 -2.59
C LEU A 164 -6.50 21.42 -3.22
N ALA A 165 -5.57 20.71 -2.58
CA ALA A 165 -4.18 20.58 -3.04
C ALA A 165 -3.99 19.43 -4.04
N MET A 166 -4.46 19.64 -5.28
CA MET A 166 -4.25 18.68 -6.38
C MET A 166 -2.79 18.64 -6.80
N TYR A 167 -2.28 17.47 -7.18
CA TYR A 167 -0.94 17.32 -7.75
C TYR A 167 -0.90 16.14 -8.74
N SER A 168 0.00 16.20 -9.72
CA SER A 168 0.20 15.13 -10.69
C SER A 168 1.67 14.99 -11.08
N SER A 169 2.02 13.89 -11.75
CA SER A 169 3.43 13.57 -12.02
C SER A 169 4.17 14.66 -12.79
N THR A 170 3.73 14.95 -14.00
CA THR A 170 4.47 15.79 -14.94
C THR A 170 3.45 16.54 -15.78
N THR A 171 3.75 17.79 -16.16
CA THR A 171 2.86 18.62 -16.97
C THR A 171 3.36 18.85 -18.40
N GLY A 172 4.63 18.55 -18.68
CA GLY A 172 5.22 18.84 -19.99
C GLY A 172 5.38 20.33 -20.26
N GLY A 173 5.41 21.16 -19.20
CA GLY A 173 5.78 22.57 -19.27
C GLY A 173 4.78 23.55 -18.68
N ARG A 174 3.52 23.16 -18.46
CA ARG A 174 2.47 24.06 -17.95
C ARG A 174 1.31 23.28 -17.31
N THR A 175 0.82 23.73 -16.16
CA THR A 175 -0.39 23.18 -15.52
C THR A 175 -1.66 23.70 -16.20
N ARG A 176 -2.81 23.08 -15.94
CA ARG A 176 -4.14 23.49 -16.44
C ARG A 176 -4.99 24.06 -15.30
N ASN A 177 -5.97 24.90 -15.63
CA ASN A 177 -6.97 25.33 -14.64
C ASN A 177 -7.83 24.14 -14.22
N TYR A 178 -8.39 24.22 -13.02
CA TYR A 178 -9.27 23.19 -12.47
C TYR A 178 -10.51 22.93 -13.35
N GLU A 179 -11.21 24.00 -13.74
CA GLU A 179 -12.45 23.91 -14.54
C GLU A 179 -12.22 23.43 -15.98
N ASP A 180 -11.01 23.60 -16.51
CA ASP A 180 -10.64 23.16 -17.86
C ASP A 180 -10.33 21.65 -17.92
N VAL A 181 -10.15 21.00 -16.77
CA VAL A 181 -9.91 19.54 -16.69
C VAL A 181 -11.13 18.82 -16.14
N TYR A 182 -11.82 19.44 -15.19
CA TYR A 182 -13.03 18.93 -14.55
C TYR A 182 -14.25 19.71 -15.04
N GLU A 183 -14.78 19.31 -16.19
CA GLU A 183 -15.92 19.96 -16.85
C GLU A 183 -17.12 20.18 -15.90
N GLY A 184 -17.78 21.34 -16.06
CA GLY A 184 -18.97 21.70 -15.28
C GLY A 184 -18.66 22.09 -13.83
N ARG A 185 -17.39 22.22 -13.45
CA ARG A 185 -16.97 22.72 -12.15
C ARG A 185 -16.69 24.22 -12.17
N SER A 186 -16.94 24.88 -11.05
CA SER A 186 -16.60 26.29 -10.88
C SER A 186 -15.09 26.48 -10.77
N PRO A 187 -14.56 27.61 -11.29
CA PRO A 187 -13.16 27.98 -11.11
C PRO A 187 -12.76 28.01 -9.64
N ILE A 188 -11.56 27.49 -9.34
CA ILE A 188 -10.95 27.55 -8.00
C ILE A 188 -9.81 28.57 -8.05
N PRO A 189 -9.86 29.67 -7.26
CA PRO A 189 -8.93 30.79 -7.39
C PRO A 189 -7.45 30.44 -7.26
N TYR A 190 -7.12 29.39 -6.50
CA TYR A 190 -5.76 28.94 -6.27
C TYR A 190 -5.31 27.78 -7.17
N LEU A 191 -6.20 27.18 -7.98
CA LEU A 191 -5.86 26.12 -8.94
C LEU A 191 -5.91 26.67 -10.37
N ARG A 192 -4.94 27.55 -10.66
CA ARG A 192 -4.78 28.19 -11.98
C ARG A 192 -3.61 27.60 -12.75
N ALA A 193 -3.69 27.70 -14.06
CA ALA A 193 -2.64 27.31 -14.99
C ALA A 193 -1.39 28.21 -14.83
N VAL A 194 -0.27 27.59 -14.47
CA VAL A 194 1.03 28.24 -14.25
C VAL A 194 2.13 27.54 -15.07
N PRO A 195 3.19 28.26 -15.48
CA PRO A 195 4.35 27.64 -16.12
C PRO A 195 5.01 26.61 -15.18
N SER A 196 5.51 25.51 -15.74
CA SER A 196 6.24 24.47 -15.01
C SER A 196 7.42 23.98 -15.86
N PRO A 197 8.42 24.84 -16.12
CA PRO A 197 9.57 24.51 -16.97
C PRO A 197 10.57 23.59 -16.25
N GLY A 198 11.42 22.91 -17.02
CA GLY A 198 12.55 22.13 -16.49
C GLY A 198 12.18 20.74 -15.95
N GLU A 199 11.01 20.22 -16.30
CA GLU A 199 10.56 18.90 -15.86
C GLU A 199 11.34 17.77 -16.55
N GLU A 200 12.35 17.22 -15.88
CA GLU A 200 13.11 16.07 -16.37
C GLU A 200 12.38 14.74 -16.12
N SER A 201 11.37 14.46 -16.94
CA SER A 201 10.53 13.26 -16.85
C SER A 201 10.48 12.51 -18.17
N ALA A 202 10.50 11.17 -18.11
CA ALA A 202 10.29 10.30 -19.27
C ALA A 202 8.86 10.39 -19.84
N PHE A 203 7.97 11.13 -19.16
CA PHE A 203 6.59 11.35 -19.55
C PHE A 203 6.27 12.83 -19.81
N ALA A 204 7.29 13.71 -19.83
CA ALA A 204 7.10 15.11 -20.20
C ALA A 204 6.56 15.24 -21.62
N GLU A 205 7.03 14.38 -22.52
CA GLU A 205 6.49 14.16 -23.86
C GLU A 205 6.30 12.67 -24.06
N TRP A 206 5.25 12.29 -24.76
CA TRP A 206 4.97 10.91 -25.10
C TRP A 206 4.34 10.82 -26.48
N ARG A 207 4.65 9.74 -27.19
CA ARG A 207 4.02 9.41 -28.47
C ARG A 207 3.89 7.91 -28.66
N TYR A 208 2.88 7.50 -29.42
CA TYR A 208 2.74 6.15 -29.95
C TYR A 208 1.80 6.12 -31.15
N GLU A 209 1.90 5.06 -31.94
CA GLU A 209 1.03 4.81 -33.08
C GLU A 209 0.13 3.61 -32.82
N VAL A 210 -1.09 3.66 -33.34
CA VAL A 210 -2.03 2.54 -33.31
C VAL A 210 -2.70 2.37 -34.68
N ARG A 211 -2.86 1.13 -35.12
CA ARG A 211 -3.61 0.82 -36.35
C ARG A 211 -5.05 1.29 -36.21
N GLY A 212 -5.62 1.84 -37.28
CA GLY A 212 -6.98 2.36 -37.27
C GLY A 212 -8.02 1.32 -36.86
N SER A 213 -7.85 0.05 -37.26
CA SER A 213 -8.75 -1.04 -36.84
C SER A 213 -8.73 -1.28 -35.33
N VAL A 214 -7.56 -1.17 -34.69
CA VAL A 214 -7.42 -1.33 -33.24
C VAL A 214 -8.09 -0.16 -32.50
N LEU A 215 -7.97 1.07 -33.04
CA LEU A 215 -8.67 2.22 -32.47
C LEU A 215 -10.20 2.12 -32.71
N GLU A 216 -10.63 1.64 -33.88
CA GLU A 216 -12.03 1.36 -34.19
C GLU A 216 -12.66 0.40 -33.19
N ASP A 217 -12.04 -0.76 -32.97
CA ASP A 217 -12.52 -1.78 -32.03
C ASP A 217 -12.71 -1.20 -30.61
N VAL A 218 -11.74 -0.43 -30.12
CA VAL A 218 -11.82 0.22 -28.79
C VAL A 218 -12.97 1.23 -28.71
N LEU A 219 -13.15 2.03 -29.76
CA LEU A 219 -14.19 3.07 -29.79
C LEU A 219 -15.58 2.47 -30.01
N GLU A 220 -15.70 1.37 -30.75
CA GLU A 220 -16.95 0.62 -30.93
C GLU A 220 -17.37 -0.10 -29.65
N ASP A 221 -16.43 -0.79 -28.97
CA ASP A 221 -16.68 -1.44 -27.67
C ASP A 221 -17.11 -0.43 -26.60
N ALA A 222 -16.54 0.78 -26.65
CA ALA A 222 -16.93 1.88 -25.78
C ALA A 222 -18.27 2.54 -26.17
N GLY A 223 -18.87 2.14 -27.31
CA GLY A 223 -20.12 2.70 -27.83
C GLY A 223 -19.99 4.13 -28.37
N LEU A 224 -18.78 4.58 -28.71
CA LEU A 224 -18.51 5.94 -29.19
C LEU A 224 -18.66 6.09 -30.70
N ILE A 225 -18.57 5.01 -31.46
CA ILE A 225 -18.77 5.04 -32.92
C ILE A 225 -19.71 3.93 -33.39
N LYS A 226 -20.22 4.13 -34.60
CA LYS A 226 -20.83 3.07 -35.43
C LYS A 226 -20.27 3.16 -36.83
N GLY A 227 -19.94 2.02 -37.42
CA GLY A 227 -19.27 1.93 -38.71
C GLY A 227 -17.85 2.53 -38.68
N LEU A 228 -17.24 2.59 -39.87
CA LEU A 228 -15.81 2.90 -40.00
C LEU A 228 -15.42 4.29 -39.47
N LEU A 229 -14.33 4.33 -38.70
CA LEU A 229 -13.70 5.53 -38.19
C LEU A 229 -13.07 6.32 -39.33
N SER A 230 -13.55 7.54 -39.49
CA SER A 230 -13.09 8.46 -40.52
C SER A 230 -11.98 9.37 -40.00
N ASP A 231 -12.12 9.89 -38.77
CA ASP A 231 -11.15 10.79 -38.18
C ASP A 231 -11.30 10.91 -36.65
N VAL A 232 -10.25 11.38 -35.99
CA VAL A 232 -10.27 11.80 -34.58
C VAL A 232 -9.59 13.15 -34.50
N VAL A 233 -10.35 14.19 -34.18
CA VAL A 233 -9.85 15.57 -34.15
C VAL A 233 -9.83 16.06 -32.72
N VAL A 234 -8.66 16.50 -32.25
CA VAL A 234 -8.53 17.17 -30.96
C VAL A 234 -8.52 18.69 -31.18
N THR A 235 -9.28 19.41 -30.37
CA THR A 235 -9.30 20.88 -30.37
C THR A 235 -8.83 21.36 -29.02
N GLU A 236 -7.65 21.99 -29.01
CA GLU A 236 -7.12 22.71 -27.85
C GLU A 236 -7.95 23.97 -27.58
N THR A 237 -8.17 24.23 -26.30
CA THR A 237 -8.81 25.45 -25.79
C THR A 237 -7.84 26.21 -24.91
N GLU A 238 -7.89 27.54 -25.00
CA GLU A 238 -7.12 28.42 -24.11
C GLU A 238 -7.54 28.19 -22.65
N ASP A 239 -6.61 28.46 -21.74
CA ASP A 239 -6.85 28.32 -20.30
C ASP A 239 -7.98 29.26 -19.86
N GLY A 240 -9.08 28.70 -19.36
CA GLY A 240 -10.27 29.42 -18.90
C GLY A 240 -11.44 29.37 -19.89
N ASP A 241 -11.21 28.88 -21.11
CA ASP A 241 -12.24 28.70 -22.14
C ASP A 241 -12.86 27.28 -22.12
N GLY A 242 -12.52 26.48 -21.10
CA GLY A 242 -13.06 25.15 -20.90
C GLY A 242 -12.10 24.02 -21.33
N PRO A 243 -12.59 22.76 -21.36
CA PRO A 243 -11.76 21.60 -21.66
C PRO A 243 -11.38 21.49 -23.14
N TRP A 244 -10.24 20.84 -23.40
CA TRP A 244 -9.91 20.39 -24.75
C TRP A 244 -10.97 19.39 -25.20
N MET A 245 -11.36 19.47 -26.46
CA MET A 245 -12.45 18.68 -27.02
C MET A 245 -11.93 17.66 -28.01
N VAL A 246 -12.55 16.47 -28.02
CA VAL A 246 -12.28 15.41 -29.00
C VAL A 246 -13.54 15.16 -29.81
N GLU A 247 -13.42 15.30 -31.13
CA GLU A 247 -14.44 14.90 -32.09
C GLU A 247 -14.04 13.58 -32.76
N ILE A 248 -14.82 12.53 -32.49
CA ILE A 248 -14.65 11.23 -33.14
C ILE A 248 -15.64 11.14 -34.28
N ARG A 249 -15.14 11.04 -35.51
CA ARG A 249 -15.96 11.01 -36.73
C ARG A 249 -15.98 9.60 -37.30
N SER A 250 -17.17 9.04 -37.49
CA SER A 250 -17.37 7.77 -38.19
C SER A 250 -18.31 7.95 -39.39
N ARG A 251 -18.47 6.90 -40.21
CA ARG A 251 -19.41 6.92 -41.35
C ARG A 251 -20.87 7.19 -40.95
N GLU A 252 -21.25 6.86 -39.71
CA GLU A 252 -22.63 6.96 -39.24
C GLU A 252 -22.88 8.16 -38.31
N GLY A 253 -21.85 8.93 -37.96
CA GLY A 253 -22.04 10.11 -37.12
C GLY A 253 -20.75 10.71 -36.56
N THR A 254 -20.92 11.65 -35.65
CA THR A 254 -19.84 12.27 -34.90
C THR A 254 -20.19 12.28 -33.42
N THR A 255 -19.26 11.80 -32.60
CA THR A 255 -19.36 11.82 -31.14
C THR A 255 -18.38 12.84 -30.61
N ARG A 256 -18.83 13.67 -29.67
CA ARG A 256 -18.02 14.71 -29.02
C ARG A 256 -17.91 14.42 -27.54
N LEU A 257 -16.72 14.59 -27.01
CA LEU A 257 -16.40 14.41 -25.59
C LEU A 257 -15.18 15.27 -25.24
N THR A 258 -14.96 15.50 -23.95
CA THR A 258 -13.75 16.17 -23.48
C THR A 258 -12.52 15.26 -23.63
N ALA A 259 -11.33 15.84 -23.70
CA ALA A 259 -10.07 15.10 -23.72
C ALA A 259 -9.89 14.23 -22.46
N THR A 260 -10.38 14.68 -21.30
CA THR A 260 -10.40 13.90 -20.05
C THR A 260 -11.30 12.66 -20.17
N GLU A 261 -12.49 12.79 -20.75
CA GLU A 261 -13.38 11.65 -20.99
C GLU A 261 -12.78 10.68 -22.00
N PHE A 262 -12.22 11.19 -23.10
CA PHE A 262 -11.57 10.36 -24.11
C PHE A 262 -10.40 9.56 -23.51
N ARG A 263 -9.56 10.24 -22.72
CA ARG A 263 -8.50 9.58 -21.95
C ARG A 263 -9.06 8.48 -21.05
N GLY A 264 -10.15 8.75 -20.33
CA GLY A 264 -10.80 7.77 -19.46
C GLY A 264 -11.33 6.54 -20.21
N VAL A 265 -11.89 6.76 -21.41
CA VAL A 265 -12.35 5.69 -22.31
C VAL A 265 -11.18 4.85 -22.79
N MET A 266 -10.15 5.47 -23.37
CA MET A 266 -8.99 4.75 -23.90
C MET A 266 -8.23 3.96 -22.82
N ASN A 267 -8.09 4.51 -21.61
CA ASN A 267 -7.44 3.82 -20.49
C ASN A 267 -8.27 2.65 -19.95
N ARG A 268 -9.59 2.69 -20.09
CA ARG A 268 -10.49 1.63 -19.63
C ARG A 268 -10.65 0.51 -20.66
N TRP A 269 -10.89 0.87 -21.90
CA TRP A 269 -11.28 -0.05 -22.96
C TRP A 269 -10.09 -0.54 -23.78
N GLY A 270 -9.07 0.30 -23.99
CA GLY A 270 -7.88 -0.05 -24.76
C GLY A 270 -7.22 -1.36 -24.30
N PRO A 271 -6.77 -1.47 -23.04
CA PRO A 271 -6.13 -2.70 -22.55
C PRO A 271 -7.08 -3.91 -22.47
N ARG A 272 -8.40 -3.70 -22.48
CA ARG A 272 -9.40 -4.78 -22.45
C ARG A 272 -9.61 -5.39 -23.83
N ALA A 273 -9.74 -4.55 -24.86
CA ALA A 273 -9.91 -4.98 -26.24
C ALA A 273 -8.58 -5.47 -26.83
N HIS A 274 -7.49 -4.75 -26.58
CA HIS A 274 -6.17 -5.00 -27.18
C HIS A 274 -5.03 -4.91 -26.15
N PRO A 275 -4.88 -5.89 -25.25
CA PRO A 275 -3.79 -5.92 -24.27
C PRO A 275 -2.39 -5.95 -24.92
N GLU A 276 -2.28 -6.46 -26.16
CA GLU A 276 -1.06 -6.44 -26.94
C GLU A 276 -0.66 -5.02 -27.37
N ALA A 277 -1.64 -4.15 -27.65
CA ALA A 277 -1.42 -2.78 -28.11
C ALA A 277 -1.36 -1.76 -26.96
N PHE A 278 -2.12 -1.99 -25.89
CA PHE A 278 -2.33 -0.99 -24.82
C PHE A 278 -2.02 -1.51 -23.41
N PRO A 279 -1.41 -0.68 -22.54
CA PRO A 279 -0.74 0.59 -22.84
C PRO A 279 0.41 0.42 -23.84
N ALA A 280 0.61 1.40 -24.73
CA ALA A 280 1.58 1.29 -25.81
C ALA A 280 3.04 1.19 -25.30
N PHE A 281 3.93 0.68 -26.15
CA PHE A 281 5.36 0.67 -25.87
C PHE A 281 5.97 2.06 -26.05
N ARG A 282 6.90 2.41 -25.18
CA ARG A 282 7.71 3.63 -25.32
C ARG A 282 8.76 3.43 -26.41
N PRO A 283 9.22 4.51 -27.08
CA PRO A 283 10.33 4.42 -28.04
C PRO A 283 11.60 3.77 -27.48
N GLY A 284 11.90 3.99 -26.19
CA GLY A 284 13.04 3.39 -25.48
C GLY A 284 12.78 2.02 -24.83
N GLY A 285 11.61 1.42 -25.07
CA GLY A 285 11.21 0.13 -24.48
C GLY A 285 10.41 0.23 -23.17
N GLY A 286 9.76 -0.89 -22.83
CA GLY A 286 8.75 -0.95 -21.77
C GLY A 286 7.43 -0.27 -22.18
N ARG A 287 6.35 -0.57 -21.46
CA ARG A 287 5.04 0.05 -21.70
C ARG A 287 4.91 1.38 -20.97
N TYR A 288 4.12 2.29 -21.52
CA TYR A 288 3.61 3.44 -20.78
C TYR A 288 2.75 2.98 -19.58
N PRO A 289 2.60 3.83 -18.54
CA PRO A 289 1.80 3.48 -17.37
C PRO A 289 0.29 3.38 -17.65
N GLN A 290 -0.19 4.00 -18.72
CA GLN A 290 -1.57 3.96 -19.20
C GLN A 290 -1.63 4.29 -20.69
N THR A 291 -2.77 4.07 -21.34
CA THR A 291 -2.96 4.29 -22.78
C THR A 291 -2.80 5.76 -23.17
N VAL A 292 -3.58 6.66 -22.57
CA VAL A 292 -3.50 8.12 -22.76
C VAL A 292 -3.07 8.75 -21.43
N LEU A 293 -1.91 9.40 -21.41
CA LEU A 293 -1.25 9.76 -20.16
C LEU A 293 -1.84 11.02 -19.51
N SER A 294 -2.33 11.95 -20.30
CA SER A 294 -2.82 13.26 -19.87
C SER A 294 -3.96 13.73 -20.78
N PRO A 295 -4.76 14.74 -20.38
CA PRO A 295 -5.76 15.37 -21.24
C PRO A 295 -5.16 16.33 -22.28
N THR A 296 -3.83 16.47 -22.32
CA THR A 296 -3.10 17.37 -23.22
C THR A 296 -2.37 16.54 -24.28
N PHE A 297 -3.10 16.21 -25.34
CA PHE A 297 -2.62 15.39 -26.46
C PHE A 297 -3.25 15.86 -27.78
N ASP A 298 -2.65 15.44 -28.89
CA ASP A 298 -3.15 15.56 -30.25
C ASP A 298 -3.21 14.16 -30.90
N VAL A 299 -4.06 14.02 -31.93
CA VAL A 299 -4.19 12.79 -32.70
C VAL A 299 -4.08 13.10 -34.18
N ARG A 300 -3.18 12.42 -34.87
CA ARG A 300 -2.98 12.59 -36.31
C ARG A 300 -3.23 11.28 -37.04
N LYS A 301 -4.14 11.32 -38.01
CA LYS A 301 -4.35 10.22 -38.93
C LYS A 301 -3.30 10.25 -40.04
N GLN A 302 -2.59 9.15 -40.18
CA GLN A 302 -1.65 8.88 -41.27
C GLN A 302 -2.05 7.60 -42.01
N TRP A 303 -1.47 7.40 -43.20
CA TRP A 303 -1.63 6.16 -43.96
C TRP A 303 -0.32 5.40 -43.97
N HIS A 304 -0.34 4.15 -43.53
CA HIS A 304 0.80 3.26 -43.65
C HIS A 304 0.89 2.74 -45.09
N PHE A 305 2.10 2.78 -45.66
CA PHE A 305 2.43 2.20 -46.95
C PHE A 305 3.59 1.21 -46.78
N PRO A 306 3.52 0.01 -47.37
CA PRO A 306 4.57 -0.99 -47.21
C PRO A 306 5.86 -0.62 -47.95
N ASP A 307 7.02 -0.90 -47.34
CA ASP A 307 8.35 -0.58 -47.88
C ASP A 307 8.72 -1.30 -49.18
N SER A 308 8.03 -2.39 -49.54
CA SER A 308 8.28 -3.08 -50.81
C SER A 308 7.06 -3.76 -51.40
N PHE A 309 6.88 -3.58 -52.72
CA PHE A 309 5.85 -4.19 -53.53
C PHE A 309 6.19 -5.64 -53.89
N ARG A 310 6.28 -6.55 -52.91
CA ARG A 310 6.75 -7.92 -53.17
C ARG A 310 5.66 -8.94 -53.54
N SER A 311 4.37 -8.61 -53.46
CA SER A 311 3.32 -9.65 -53.60
C SER A 311 2.04 -9.26 -54.35
N GLY A 312 1.97 -8.12 -55.03
CA GLY A 312 0.74 -7.69 -55.74
C GLY A 312 -0.44 -7.30 -54.83
N TYR A 313 -0.29 -7.43 -53.51
CA TYR A 313 -1.16 -6.86 -52.48
C TYR A 313 -0.45 -5.64 -51.86
N ILE A 314 -1.15 -4.51 -51.78
CA ILE A 314 -0.68 -3.31 -51.08
C ILE A 314 -1.48 -3.23 -49.78
N ASP A 315 -0.83 -3.50 -48.65
CA ASP A 315 -1.43 -3.37 -47.33
C ASP A 315 -1.40 -1.89 -46.90
N VAL A 316 -2.40 -1.13 -47.35
CA VAL A 316 -2.59 0.28 -47.00
C VAL A 316 -3.68 0.37 -45.94
N TYR A 317 -3.30 0.84 -44.75
CA TYR A 317 -4.23 1.00 -43.64
C TYR A 317 -3.97 2.32 -42.91
N PRO A 318 -5.01 2.92 -42.30
CA PRO A 318 -4.84 4.10 -41.48
C PRO A 318 -4.09 3.75 -40.20
N VAL A 319 -3.24 4.67 -39.75
CA VAL A 319 -2.57 4.65 -38.45
C VAL A 319 -2.89 5.97 -37.77
N TYR A 320 -3.22 5.93 -36.48
CA TYR A 320 -3.42 7.11 -35.67
C TYR A 320 -2.22 7.27 -34.75
N GLU A 321 -1.50 8.36 -34.95
CA GLU A 321 -0.40 8.80 -34.10
C GLU A 321 -0.97 9.65 -32.99
N PHE A 322 -0.70 9.24 -31.76
CA PHE A 322 -0.98 10.01 -30.55
C PHE A 322 0.31 10.69 -30.11
N GLU A 323 0.26 12.00 -29.92
CA GLU A 323 1.34 12.79 -29.32
C GLU A 323 0.78 13.57 -28.15
N GLY A 324 1.48 13.63 -27.02
CA GLY A 324 1.00 14.41 -25.89
C GLY A 324 2.09 14.74 -24.88
N HIS A 325 1.67 15.52 -23.89
CA HIS A 325 2.57 16.11 -22.90
C HIS A 325 2.12 15.80 -21.48
N GLY A 326 3.06 15.51 -20.60
CA GLY A 326 2.82 15.23 -19.20
C GLY A 326 2.11 13.90 -18.89
N TRP A 327 1.96 13.64 -17.59
CA TRP A 327 1.30 12.47 -17.05
C TRP A 327 0.49 12.83 -15.80
N GLY A 328 -0.83 12.58 -15.88
CA GLY A 328 -1.80 12.87 -14.83
C GLY A 328 -2.84 13.90 -15.26
N HIS A 329 -3.49 14.55 -14.29
CA HIS A 329 -4.57 15.50 -14.55
C HIS A 329 -4.09 16.94 -14.77
N MET A 330 -2.81 17.26 -14.55
CA MET A 330 -2.20 18.56 -14.89
C MET A 330 -2.64 19.76 -14.02
N VAL A 331 -3.40 19.54 -12.95
CA VAL A 331 -3.97 20.61 -12.11
C VAL A 331 -3.19 20.72 -10.80
N GLY A 332 -2.88 21.94 -10.37
CA GLY A 332 -2.13 22.19 -9.14
C GLY A 332 -0.65 21.86 -9.30
N MET A 333 -0.05 21.17 -8.33
CA MET A 333 1.40 20.97 -8.30
C MET A 333 1.87 19.88 -9.27
N SER A 334 2.84 20.22 -10.12
CA SER A 334 3.63 19.22 -10.86
C SER A 334 4.69 18.63 -9.94
N GLN A 335 4.74 17.30 -9.78
CA GLN A 335 5.75 16.63 -8.96
C GLN A 335 7.16 16.84 -9.54
N TYR A 336 7.33 16.60 -10.84
CA TYR A 336 8.62 16.85 -11.51
C TYR A 336 8.96 18.34 -11.60
N GLY A 337 7.96 19.21 -11.67
CA GLY A 337 8.19 20.65 -11.63
C GLY A 337 8.61 21.13 -10.24
N ALA A 338 8.04 20.58 -9.17
CA ALA A 338 8.50 20.80 -7.80
C ALA A 338 9.95 20.32 -7.60
N LYS A 339 10.31 19.15 -8.16
CA LYS A 339 11.71 18.68 -8.20
C LYS A 339 12.61 19.71 -8.90
N ALA A 340 12.24 20.16 -10.10
CA ALA A 340 13.03 21.11 -10.88
C ALA A 340 13.22 22.45 -10.14
N MET A 341 12.15 22.97 -9.51
CA MET A 341 12.22 24.18 -8.68
C MET A 341 13.14 23.98 -7.47
N ALA A 342 13.09 22.82 -6.82
CA ALA A 342 13.97 22.50 -5.70
C ALA A 342 15.44 22.39 -6.14
N GLU A 343 15.73 21.81 -7.31
CA GLU A 343 17.07 21.77 -7.90
C GLU A 343 17.59 23.16 -8.28
N ALA A 344 16.68 24.07 -8.63
CA ALA A 344 16.99 25.49 -8.82
C ALA A 344 17.13 26.28 -7.50
N GLY A 345 17.06 25.62 -6.34
CA GLY A 345 17.29 26.23 -5.02
C GLY A 345 16.07 26.87 -4.35
N ASN A 346 14.86 26.64 -4.87
CA ASN A 346 13.64 27.12 -4.21
C ASN A 346 13.30 26.26 -2.99
N ASP A 347 12.84 26.88 -1.91
CA ASP A 347 12.27 26.17 -0.77
C ASP A 347 10.85 25.66 -1.03
N TYR A 348 10.33 24.84 -0.12
CA TYR A 348 9.01 24.23 -0.26
C TYR A 348 7.86 25.25 -0.24
N GLY A 349 8.01 26.33 0.52
CA GLY A 349 7.02 27.41 0.56
C GLY A 349 6.89 28.12 -0.78
N ARG A 350 8.02 28.40 -1.45
CA ARG A 350 8.06 29.00 -2.79
C ARG A 350 7.51 28.06 -3.86
N ILE A 351 7.80 26.77 -3.75
CA ILE A 351 7.23 25.73 -4.64
C ILE A 351 5.71 25.71 -4.52
N LEU A 352 5.18 25.59 -3.30
CA LEU A 352 3.74 25.54 -3.07
C LEU A 352 3.04 26.84 -3.50
N SER A 353 3.62 27.99 -3.15
CA SER A 353 3.11 29.31 -3.55
C SER A 353 3.03 29.47 -5.07
N HIS A 354 4.00 28.92 -5.82
CA HIS A 354 3.96 28.92 -7.28
C HIS A 354 2.78 28.12 -7.85
N TYR A 355 2.58 26.88 -7.39
CA TYR A 355 1.53 26.00 -7.92
C TYR A 355 0.13 26.28 -7.39
N TYR A 356 0.02 26.92 -6.22
CA TYR A 356 -1.25 27.22 -5.57
C TYR A 356 -1.51 28.72 -5.47
N SER A 357 -1.08 29.48 -6.49
CA SER A 357 -1.41 30.91 -6.69
C SER A 357 -1.19 31.81 -5.47
N GLY A 358 -0.07 31.63 -4.77
CA GLY A 358 0.34 32.46 -3.64
C GLY A 358 0.12 31.84 -2.26
N LEU A 359 -0.62 30.73 -2.15
CA LEU A 359 -0.82 30.06 -0.87
C LEU A 359 0.52 29.60 -0.27
N ILE A 360 0.69 29.83 1.03
CA ILE A 360 1.87 29.42 1.79
C ILE A 360 1.50 28.39 2.85
N PRO A 361 2.43 27.53 3.28
CA PRO A 361 2.21 26.62 4.39
C PRO A 361 1.90 27.36 5.68
N GLU A 362 0.87 26.92 6.37
CA GLU A 362 0.47 27.39 7.69
C GLU A 362 0.18 26.18 8.58
N SER A 363 0.52 26.26 9.86
CA SER A 363 0.18 25.20 10.82
C SER A 363 -1.33 25.14 11.03
N ALA A 364 -1.88 23.93 10.98
CA ALA A 364 -3.31 23.68 11.15
C ALA A 364 -3.56 22.45 12.02
N ASP A 365 -2.84 22.35 13.14
CA ASP A 365 -2.95 21.23 14.09
C ASP A 365 -4.41 21.03 14.55
N ASP A 366 -5.19 22.10 14.68
CA ASP A 366 -6.60 22.06 15.07
C ASP A 366 -7.55 21.55 13.97
N LEU A 367 -7.10 21.40 12.72
CA LEU A 367 -7.93 20.98 11.57
C LEU A 367 -7.82 19.48 11.26
N LEU A 368 -6.83 18.80 11.85
CA LEU A 368 -6.56 17.39 11.59
C LEU A 368 -6.89 16.55 12.83
N PRO A 369 -7.61 15.42 12.68
CA PRO A 369 -7.80 14.50 13.79
C PRO A 369 -6.49 13.79 14.14
N GLU A 370 -6.39 13.26 15.36
CA GLU A 370 -5.24 12.43 15.74
C GLU A 370 -5.12 11.19 14.85
N THR A 371 -6.24 10.56 14.51
CA THR A 371 -6.33 9.35 13.69
C THR A 371 -7.31 9.50 12.54
N ILE A 372 -7.01 8.88 11.41
CA ILE A 372 -7.89 8.76 10.25
C ILE A 372 -8.18 7.29 9.93
N THR A 373 -9.24 7.03 9.16
CA THR A 373 -9.54 5.71 8.62
C THR A 373 -9.24 5.66 7.12
N VAL A 374 -8.23 4.88 6.72
CA VAL A 374 -7.86 4.66 5.32
C VAL A 374 -8.49 3.35 4.81
N GLY A 375 -9.22 3.42 3.71
CA GLY A 375 -9.73 2.22 3.02
C GLY A 375 -8.61 1.58 2.19
N LEU A 376 -8.10 0.44 2.65
CA LEU A 376 -7.04 -0.31 1.96
C LEU A 376 -7.60 -1.15 0.81
N ASP A 377 -8.69 -1.88 1.05
CA ASP A 377 -9.36 -2.71 0.06
C ASP A 377 -10.83 -2.99 0.44
N TRP A 378 -11.66 -3.37 -0.54
CA TRP A 378 -13.08 -3.66 -0.32
C TRP A 378 -13.66 -4.60 -1.38
N LYS A 379 -14.75 -5.29 -1.03
CA LYS A 379 -15.39 -6.40 -1.78
C LYS A 379 -14.60 -7.70 -1.76
N GLU A 380 -13.74 -7.83 -0.76
CA GLU A 380 -12.91 -9.01 -0.61
C GLU A 380 -13.71 -10.18 -0.03
N GLN A 381 -13.44 -11.38 -0.51
CA GLN A 381 -14.06 -12.59 0.04
C GLN A 381 -13.22 -13.19 1.17
N THR A 382 -11.90 -12.97 1.12
CA THR A 382 -10.96 -13.49 2.09
C THR A 382 -9.87 -12.47 2.34
N LEU A 383 -9.47 -12.30 3.60
CA LEU A 383 -8.32 -11.48 3.98
C LEU A 383 -7.40 -12.28 4.93
N ARG A 384 -6.12 -11.92 4.93
CA ARG A 384 -5.15 -12.41 5.91
C ARG A 384 -4.31 -11.25 6.41
N ILE A 385 -4.32 -11.04 7.72
CA ILE A 385 -3.49 -10.06 8.42
C ILE A 385 -2.45 -10.81 9.23
N SER A 386 -1.21 -10.38 9.16
CA SER A 386 -0.10 -10.92 9.95
C SER A 386 0.54 -9.81 10.78
N ALA A 387 1.35 -10.18 11.77
CA ALA A 387 2.11 -9.24 12.58
C ALA A 387 3.51 -9.81 12.84
N ASP A 388 4.53 -8.95 12.94
CA ASP A 388 5.90 -9.33 13.29
C ASP A 388 6.14 -9.41 14.82
N GLY A 389 5.11 -9.09 15.60
CA GLY A 389 5.11 -8.99 17.05
C GLY A 389 3.73 -9.25 17.67
N PRO A 390 3.60 -9.04 18.99
CA PRO A 390 2.34 -9.23 19.71
C PRO A 390 1.25 -8.24 19.28
N VAL A 391 0.00 -8.71 19.24
CA VAL A 391 -1.18 -7.90 18.91
C VAL A 391 -2.29 -8.08 19.94
N SER A 392 -3.16 -7.07 20.03
CA SER A 392 -4.48 -7.22 20.64
C SER A 392 -5.54 -7.45 19.57
N VAL A 393 -6.50 -8.33 19.84
CA VAL A 393 -7.63 -8.62 18.95
C VAL A 393 -8.92 -8.14 19.59
N ILE A 394 -9.61 -7.25 18.89
CA ILE A 394 -10.86 -6.63 19.33
C ILE A 394 -11.96 -7.06 18.37
N VAL A 395 -13.03 -7.64 18.89
CA VAL A 395 -14.21 -8.09 18.12
C VAL A 395 -15.42 -7.33 18.61
N ASP A 396 -16.11 -6.62 17.71
CA ASP A 396 -17.29 -5.80 18.03
C ASP A 396 -17.09 -4.86 19.24
N GLY A 397 -15.88 -4.32 19.38
CA GLY A 397 -15.48 -3.42 20.47
C GLY A 397 -15.00 -4.11 21.75
N GLN A 398 -15.06 -5.44 21.83
CA GLN A 398 -14.57 -6.23 22.97
C GLN A 398 -13.20 -6.84 22.68
N THR A 399 -12.22 -6.60 23.55
CA THR A 399 -10.92 -7.28 23.48
C THR A 399 -11.10 -8.76 23.84
N ILE A 400 -10.74 -9.64 22.90
CA ILE A 400 -10.80 -11.11 23.09
C ILE A 400 -9.43 -11.76 23.25
N ALA A 401 -8.37 -11.07 22.83
CA ALA A 401 -6.99 -11.54 22.97
C ALA A 401 -6.03 -10.35 23.16
N VAL A 402 -5.01 -10.55 23.98
CA VAL A 402 -3.89 -9.63 24.21
C VAL A 402 -2.59 -10.39 24.06
N ASP A 403 -1.53 -9.72 23.60
CA ASP A 403 -0.23 -10.35 23.31
C ASP A 403 -0.30 -11.58 22.39
N ALA A 404 -1.33 -11.62 21.53
CA ALA A 404 -1.54 -12.70 20.59
C ALA A 404 -0.54 -12.61 19.44
N ILE A 405 -0.20 -13.76 18.86
CA ILE A 405 0.85 -13.87 17.85
C ILE A 405 0.32 -14.68 16.67
N GLY A 406 0.75 -14.30 15.47
CA GLY A 406 0.51 -15.07 14.26
C GLY A 406 -0.42 -14.38 13.27
N SER A 407 -0.92 -15.16 12.33
CA SER A 407 -1.69 -14.70 11.18
C SER A 407 -3.17 -14.98 11.37
N TRP A 408 -3.98 -13.93 11.23
CA TRP A 408 -5.42 -13.96 11.36
C TRP A 408 -6.05 -14.02 9.98
N ARG A 409 -6.95 -14.98 9.77
CA ARG A 409 -7.70 -15.13 8.52
C ARG A 409 -9.11 -14.63 8.73
N PHE A 410 -9.64 -13.97 7.70
CA PHE A 410 -11.00 -13.45 7.68
C PHE A 410 -11.71 -13.94 6.41
N THR A 411 -12.97 -14.32 6.52
CA THR A 411 -13.82 -14.65 5.36
C THR A 411 -15.16 -13.96 5.44
N TYR A 412 -15.76 -13.69 4.28
CA TYR A 412 -17.12 -13.16 4.20
C TYR A 412 -18.16 -14.29 4.34
N GLY A 413 -19.07 -14.14 5.30
CA GLY A 413 -20.14 -15.12 5.58
C GLY A 413 -21.46 -14.48 6.00
N GLY A 414 -21.83 -13.32 5.43
CA GLY A 414 -22.93 -12.47 5.93
C GLY A 414 -22.51 -11.48 7.03
N GLY A 415 -21.23 -11.53 7.40
CA GLY A 415 -20.48 -10.58 8.20
C GLY A 415 -19.01 -11.01 8.21
N VAL A 416 -18.23 -10.55 9.19
CA VAL A 416 -16.82 -10.93 9.33
C VAL A 416 -16.71 -12.27 10.06
N MET A 417 -16.19 -13.30 9.40
CA MET A 417 -15.82 -14.56 10.03
C MET A 417 -14.34 -14.53 10.37
N LEU A 418 -13.98 -14.73 11.64
CA LEU A 418 -12.59 -14.78 12.09
C LEU A 418 -12.09 -16.23 12.12
N THR A 419 -10.83 -16.46 11.77
CA THR A 419 -10.17 -17.73 12.02
C THR A 419 -8.79 -17.43 12.60
N PRO A 420 -8.54 -17.80 13.88
CA PRO A 420 -7.26 -17.56 14.52
C PRO A 420 -6.15 -18.43 13.91
N PRO A 421 -4.86 -18.10 14.17
CA PRO A 421 -3.75 -18.95 13.77
C PRO A 421 -3.82 -20.33 14.44
N GLU A 422 -3.26 -21.34 13.78
CA GLU A 422 -3.19 -22.71 14.31
C GLU A 422 -2.44 -22.72 15.66
N GLY A 423 -3.00 -23.40 16.66
CA GLY A 423 -2.43 -23.44 18.01
C GLY A 423 -2.71 -22.19 18.86
N PHE A 424 -3.53 -21.25 18.39
CA PHE A 424 -4.01 -20.14 19.21
C PHE A 424 -4.73 -20.65 20.47
N GLY A 425 -4.53 -19.96 21.60
CA GLY A 425 -5.08 -20.35 22.90
C GLY A 425 -4.37 -21.54 23.55
N LEU A 426 -3.23 -21.99 23.01
CA LEU A 426 -2.40 -23.03 23.61
C LEU A 426 -1.02 -22.48 24.04
N PRO A 427 -0.45 -22.97 25.16
CA PRO A 427 0.93 -22.66 25.52
C PRO A 427 1.89 -23.31 24.50
N PRO A 428 2.98 -22.62 24.13
CA PRO A 428 3.90 -23.14 23.13
C PRO A 428 4.76 -24.24 23.75
N THR A 429 5.05 -25.28 22.97
CA THR A 429 6.10 -26.25 23.26
C THR A 429 7.14 -26.24 22.15
N VAL A 430 8.40 -26.57 22.49
CA VAL A 430 9.49 -26.67 21.53
C VAL A 430 9.85 -28.14 21.35
N CYS A 431 9.66 -28.64 20.14
CA CYS A 431 9.81 -30.03 19.73
C CYS A 431 10.91 -30.17 18.67
N ASN A 432 11.27 -31.42 18.33
CA ASN A 432 12.28 -31.74 17.31
C ASN A 432 13.64 -31.06 17.60
N VAL A 433 13.99 -30.97 18.88
CA VAL A 433 15.24 -30.35 19.33
C VAL A 433 16.38 -31.32 19.09
N PRO A 434 17.42 -30.96 18.32
CA PRO A 434 18.59 -31.81 18.16
C PRO A 434 19.36 -31.88 19.48
N GLU A 435 19.85 -33.06 19.83
CA GLU A 435 20.62 -33.28 21.07
C GLU A 435 21.95 -32.50 21.05
N MET A 436 22.60 -32.47 19.89
CA MET A 436 23.86 -31.78 19.66
C MET A 436 23.92 -31.19 18.25
N ILE A 437 24.54 -30.01 18.12
CA ILE A 437 24.88 -29.41 16.82
C ILE A 437 26.37 -29.10 16.79
N THR A 438 27.02 -29.38 15.67
CA THR A 438 28.43 -29.03 15.42
C THR A 438 28.52 -27.86 14.44
N GLY A 439 29.42 -26.93 14.69
CA GLY A 439 29.73 -25.80 13.80
C GLY A 439 31.23 -25.55 13.74
N ALA A 440 31.63 -24.66 12.85
CA ALA A 440 33.02 -24.20 12.73
C ALA A 440 33.17 -22.77 13.25
N SER A 441 34.33 -22.45 13.80
CA SER A 441 34.67 -21.11 14.27
C SER A 441 34.48 -20.07 13.16
N GLY A 442 33.86 -18.94 13.50
CA GLY A 442 33.55 -17.88 12.53
C GLY A 442 32.45 -18.22 11.52
N ARG A 443 31.73 -19.33 11.68
CA ARG A 443 30.53 -19.67 10.89
C ARG A 443 29.28 -19.58 11.74
N SER A 444 28.19 -19.19 11.10
CA SER A 444 26.88 -19.19 11.74
C SER A 444 26.38 -20.61 11.96
N LEU A 445 25.75 -20.83 13.11
CA LEU A 445 25.15 -22.09 13.51
C LEU A 445 23.63 -22.00 13.43
N LEU A 446 23.04 -22.87 12.62
CA LEU A 446 21.61 -22.96 12.41
C LEU A 446 21.00 -23.99 13.36
N VAL A 447 20.00 -23.57 14.13
CA VAL A 447 19.23 -24.42 15.03
C VAL A 447 17.80 -24.50 14.50
N SER A 448 17.40 -25.70 14.07
CA SER A 448 16.03 -25.95 13.59
C SER A 448 15.24 -26.71 14.65
N VAL A 449 14.09 -26.16 15.02
CA VAL A 449 13.14 -26.76 15.97
C VAL A 449 11.71 -26.64 15.43
N THR A 450 10.74 -27.24 16.11
CA THR A 450 9.32 -27.03 15.83
C THR A 450 8.65 -26.39 17.04
N VAL A 451 7.86 -25.34 16.84
CA VAL A 451 7.03 -24.75 17.89
C VAL A 451 5.58 -25.15 17.63
N THR A 452 4.84 -25.56 18.66
CA THR A 452 3.48 -26.12 18.50
C THR A 452 2.36 -25.07 18.51
N ALA A 453 2.65 -23.86 18.95
CA ALA A 453 1.71 -22.74 18.98
C ALA A 453 2.43 -21.44 18.58
N PRO A 454 1.71 -20.40 18.12
CA PRO A 454 2.31 -19.12 17.80
C PRO A 454 2.98 -18.53 19.04
N ALA A 455 4.23 -18.11 18.90
CA ALA A 455 5.05 -17.66 20.01
C ALA A 455 6.14 -16.70 19.57
N ARG A 456 6.60 -15.86 20.50
CA ARG A 456 7.90 -15.19 20.36
C ARG A 456 8.97 -16.20 20.72
N VAL A 457 9.97 -16.33 19.86
CA VAL A 457 11.07 -17.27 20.05
C VAL A 457 12.39 -16.51 20.07
N ARG A 458 13.31 -16.91 20.94
CA ARG A 458 14.71 -16.47 20.89
C ARG A 458 15.67 -17.59 21.26
N LEU A 459 16.92 -17.40 20.86
CA LEU A 459 18.06 -18.23 21.21
C LEU A 459 18.95 -17.50 22.21
N VAL A 460 19.33 -18.16 23.29
CA VAL A 460 20.29 -17.69 24.29
C VAL A 460 21.47 -18.65 24.30
N VAL A 461 22.68 -18.11 24.18
CA VAL A 461 23.92 -18.89 24.08
C VAL A 461 24.69 -18.74 25.37
N PHE A 462 25.15 -19.85 25.92
CA PHE A 462 25.92 -19.91 27.15
C PHE A 462 27.30 -20.50 26.91
N ARG A 463 28.28 -19.99 27.66
CA ARG A 463 29.58 -20.65 27.86
C ARG A 463 29.75 -20.93 29.35
N GLY A 464 29.76 -22.21 29.72
CA GLY A 464 29.59 -22.61 31.11
C GLY A 464 28.24 -22.11 31.65
N ALA A 465 28.26 -21.33 32.73
CA ALA A 465 27.06 -20.75 33.34
C ALA A 465 26.74 -19.31 32.86
N GLN A 466 27.61 -18.70 32.06
CA GLN A 466 27.45 -17.31 31.63
C GLN A 466 26.71 -17.23 30.29
N VAL A 467 25.71 -16.35 30.20
CA VAL A 467 25.12 -15.93 28.92
C VAL A 467 26.17 -15.13 28.16
N VAL A 468 26.48 -15.55 26.95
CA VAL A 468 27.50 -14.92 26.09
C VAL A 468 26.90 -14.14 24.92
N THR A 469 25.71 -14.52 24.47
CA THR A 469 24.92 -13.77 23.49
C THR A 469 23.45 -14.22 23.51
N GLU A 470 22.54 -13.38 23.06
CA GLU A 470 21.13 -13.72 22.86
C GLU A 470 20.59 -13.05 21.60
N THR A 471 19.66 -13.73 20.91
CA THR A 471 18.97 -13.14 19.76
C THR A 471 17.77 -12.32 20.22
N PRO A 472 17.38 -11.27 19.49
CA PRO A 472 16.10 -10.59 19.73
C PRO A 472 14.93 -11.57 19.65
N TRP A 473 13.86 -11.27 20.39
CA TRP A 473 12.59 -11.98 20.26
C TRP A 473 12.03 -11.83 18.85
N LYS A 474 11.56 -12.92 18.26
CA LYS A 474 10.86 -12.87 16.97
C LYS A 474 9.56 -13.65 17.03
N ALA A 475 8.47 -13.07 16.55
CA ALA A 475 7.20 -13.77 16.38
C ALA A 475 7.36 -14.93 15.37
N ARG A 476 6.76 -16.07 15.70
CA ARG A 476 6.73 -17.27 14.86
C ARG A 476 5.34 -17.89 14.92
N GLU A 477 4.86 -18.37 13.78
CA GLU A 477 3.71 -19.26 13.70
C GLU A 477 4.05 -20.62 14.30
N ALA A 478 3.02 -21.44 14.56
CA ALA A 478 3.22 -22.86 14.79
C ALA A 478 3.90 -23.51 13.56
N GLY A 479 4.82 -24.44 13.82
CA GLY A 479 5.57 -25.17 12.80
C GLY A 479 7.09 -25.06 12.96
N PRO A 480 7.85 -25.40 11.89
CA PRO A 480 9.30 -25.36 11.89
C PRO A 480 9.84 -23.93 12.05
N VAL A 481 10.82 -23.76 12.94
CA VAL A 481 11.50 -22.49 13.22
C VAL A 481 13.01 -22.71 13.13
N SER A 482 13.67 -21.85 12.36
CA SER A 482 15.13 -21.77 12.32
C SER A 482 15.63 -20.55 13.08
N LEU A 483 16.51 -20.79 14.04
CA LEU A 483 17.24 -19.80 14.83
C LEU A 483 18.70 -19.82 14.40
N ILE A 484 19.30 -18.63 14.31
CA ILE A 484 20.70 -18.49 13.86
C ILE A 484 21.48 -17.84 14.99
N TRP A 485 22.54 -18.52 15.42
CA TRP A 485 23.64 -17.87 16.11
C TRP A 485 24.69 -17.51 15.06
N ASP A 486 25.08 -16.25 14.97
CA ASP A 486 26.03 -15.76 13.97
C ASP A 486 27.47 -16.28 14.16
N GLY A 487 27.74 -16.98 15.27
CA GLY A 487 29.07 -17.49 15.61
C GLY A 487 29.91 -16.47 16.35
N THR A 488 29.30 -15.44 16.94
CA THR A 488 30.00 -14.41 17.72
C THR A 488 29.61 -14.41 19.21
N VAL A 489 30.55 -13.98 20.05
CA VAL A 489 30.37 -13.72 21.48
C VAL A 489 30.85 -12.30 21.73
N ALA A 490 29.98 -11.43 22.25
CA ALA A 490 30.31 -10.01 22.48
C ALA A 490 30.93 -9.30 21.24
N GLY A 491 30.47 -9.65 20.03
CA GLY A 491 30.92 -9.05 18.77
C GLY A 491 32.26 -9.57 18.23
N VAL A 492 32.87 -10.57 18.87
CA VAL A 492 34.08 -11.26 18.36
C VAL A 492 33.78 -12.72 18.04
N THR A 493 34.58 -13.33 17.17
CA THR A 493 34.44 -14.76 16.82
C THR A 493 34.39 -15.63 18.07
N ALA A 494 33.36 -16.47 18.16
CA ALA A 494 33.19 -17.40 19.27
C ALA A 494 34.38 -18.37 19.33
N PRO A 495 35.09 -18.45 20.47
CA PRO A 495 36.20 -19.39 20.59
C PRO A 495 35.74 -20.85 20.44
N PRO A 496 36.58 -21.75 19.90
CA PRO A 496 36.27 -23.17 19.86
C PRO A 496 35.93 -23.74 21.23
N GLY A 497 35.08 -24.77 21.24
CA GLY A 497 34.69 -25.50 22.44
C GLY A 497 33.18 -25.69 22.59
N PRO A 498 32.76 -26.24 23.74
CA PRO A 498 31.35 -26.50 24.01
C PRO A 498 30.60 -25.23 24.43
N TYR A 499 29.40 -25.09 23.90
CA TYR A 499 28.41 -24.10 24.23
C TYR A 499 27.10 -24.80 24.60
N ARG A 500 26.34 -24.19 25.50
CA ARG A 500 24.97 -24.62 25.78
C ARG A 500 24.04 -23.60 25.14
N LEU A 501 23.11 -24.07 24.31
CA LEU A 501 22.09 -23.22 23.72
C LEU A 501 20.78 -23.44 24.46
N MET A 502 20.06 -22.36 24.69
CA MET A 502 18.72 -22.36 25.25
C MET A 502 17.79 -21.70 24.26
N ILE A 503 16.70 -22.40 23.92
CA ILE A 503 15.63 -21.84 23.10
C ILE A 503 14.48 -21.54 24.03
N GLU A 504 14.01 -20.30 24.00
CA GLU A 504 12.84 -19.86 24.73
C GLU A 504 11.73 -19.54 23.72
N ALA A 505 10.53 -20.08 23.98
CA ALA A 505 9.31 -19.73 23.28
C ALA A 505 8.28 -19.23 24.30
N ARG A 506 7.59 -18.12 24.02
CA ARG A 506 6.54 -17.58 24.91
C ARG A 506 5.39 -16.93 24.14
N ASN A 507 4.18 -17.08 24.66
CA ASN A 507 2.98 -16.35 24.26
C ASN A 507 2.15 -15.97 25.50
N SER A 508 0.91 -15.49 25.32
CA SER A 508 -0.01 -15.13 26.42
C SER A 508 -0.37 -16.30 27.33
N GLU A 509 -0.36 -17.53 26.81
CA GLU A 509 -0.80 -18.74 27.51
C GLU A 509 0.33 -19.43 28.29
N GLY A 510 1.59 -19.11 28.00
CA GLY A 510 2.73 -19.66 28.74
C GLY A 510 4.07 -19.57 28.02
N SER A 511 5.04 -20.31 28.53
CA SER A 511 6.40 -20.36 27.99
C SER A 511 6.98 -21.77 28.03
N ALA A 512 7.83 -22.08 27.06
CA ALA A 512 8.66 -23.27 27.04
C ALA A 512 10.14 -22.92 26.87
N THR A 513 10.98 -23.72 27.51
CA THR A 513 12.43 -23.60 27.44
C THR A 513 13.04 -24.97 27.18
N VAL A 514 13.91 -25.06 26.18
CA VAL A 514 14.65 -26.29 25.88
C VAL A 514 16.14 -25.98 25.75
N PHE A 515 16.96 -26.97 26.10
CA PHE A 515 18.42 -26.85 26.02
C PHE A 515 18.98 -27.86 25.03
N LEU A 516 20.04 -27.45 24.34
CA LEU A 516 20.87 -28.34 23.53
C LEU A 516 22.35 -27.99 23.65
N THR A 517 23.21 -28.92 23.24
CA THR A 517 24.66 -28.70 23.21
C THR A 517 25.10 -28.26 21.81
N ALA A 518 25.96 -27.26 21.74
CA ALA A 518 26.65 -26.90 20.51
C ALA A 518 28.16 -27.05 20.70
N VAL A 519 28.85 -27.61 19.70
CA VAL A 519 30.32 -27.71 19.71
C VAL A 519 30.85 -26.90 18.53
N VAL A 520 31.63 -25.86 18.83
CA VAL A 520 32.33 -25.06 17.83
C VAL A 520 33.73 -25.65 17.65
N ALA A 521 33.99 -26.22 16.49
CA ALA A 521 35.32 -26.70 16.09
C ALA A 521 36.16 -25.54 15.53
N ASP A 522 37.48 -25.73 15.49
CA ASP A 522 38.42 -24.81 14.85
C ASP A 522 38.11 -24.56 13.37
#